data_AF-A0A2T7P7Q2-F1
#
_entry.id   AF-A0A2T7P7Q2-F1
#
_cell.length_a   1.000
_cell.length_b   1.000
_cell.length_c   1.000
_cell.angle_alpha   90.00
_cell.angle_beta   90.00
_cell.angle_gamma   90.00
#
_symmetry.space_group_name_H-M   'P 1'
#
loop_
_entity.id
_entity.type
_entity.pdbx_description
1 polymer ?
#
loop_
_entity_poly.entity_id
_entity_poly.type
_entity_poly.pdbx_seq_one_letter_code
_entity_poly.pdbx_strand_id
1 'polypeptide(L)' 'MTTWEQLAKQTTVVDDNSDVIVPRDEVHAFCMRCLQKVGAVTEHAEAMAELIVAADYRGHYSHGLNRLGT' A
#
# COMPACT_ATOMS: atom_id res chain seq x y z
N MET A 1 -8.00 -28.73 -29.26
CA MET A 1 -7.26 -27.63 -29.91
C MET A 1 -7.88 -26.34 -29.40
N THR A 2 -7.31 -25.76 -28.35
CA THR A 2 -7.81 -24.52 -27.73
C THR A 2 -7.70 -23.37 -28.73
N THR A 3 -8.77 -22.59 -28.87
CA THR A 3 -8.82 -21.46 -29.82
C THR A 3 -8.09 -20.24 -29.25
N TRP A 4 -7.59 -19.35 -30.12
CA TRP A 4 -6.88 -18.13 -29.71
C TRP A 4 -7.74 -17.20 -28.82
N GLU A 5 -9.06 -17.26 -28.97
CA GLU A 5 -10.03 -16.58 -28.10
C GLU A 5 -10.02 -17.12 -26.65
N GLN A 6 -9.71 -18.40 -26.46
CA GLN A 6 -9.61 -19.01 -25.12
C GLN A 6 -8.30 -18.62 -24.42
N LEU A 7 -7.21 -18.41 -25.17
CA LEU A 7 -5.94 -17.90 -24.63
C LEU A 7 -6.03 -16.41 -24.28
N ALA A 8 -6.75 -15.61 -25.07
CA ALA A 8 -6.96 -14.18 -24.78
C ALA A 8 -7.84 -13.94 -23.54
N LYS A 9 -8.67 -14.92 -23.18
CA LYS A 9 -9.49 -14.93 -21.95
C LYS A 9 -8.77 -15.55 -20.75
N GLN A 10 -7.50 -15.95 -20.90
CA GLN A 10 -6.65 -16.31 -19.78
C GLN A 10 -6.24 -15.01 -19.08
N THR A 11 -7.23 -14.36 -18.47
CA THR A 11 -7.04 -13.39 -17.40
C THR A 11 -6.05 -14.03 -16.44
N THR A 12 -4.91 -13.39 -16.27
CA THR A 12 -4.00 -13.70 -15.16
C THR A 12 -4.86 -13.77 -13.92
N VAL A 13 -5.04 -14.96 -13.37
CA VAL A 13 -5.56 -15.13 -12.03
C VAL A 13 -4.58 -14.40 -11.13
N VAL A 14 -4.84 -13.11 -10.90
CA VAL A 14 -4.27 -12.41 -9.77
C VAL A 14 -4.90 -13.11 -8.58
N ASP A 15 -4.10 -13.94 -7.93
CA ASP A 15 -4.46 -14.49 -6.64
C ASP A 15 -4.69 -13.30 -5.72
N ASP A 16 -5.96 -13.00 -5.45
CA ASP A 16 -6.44 -11.89 -4.62
C ASP A 16 -5.93 -11.97 -3.16
N ASN A 17 -5.21 -13.07 -2.86
CA ASN A 17 -4.64 -13.38 -1.56
C ASN A 17 -3.10 -13.42 -1.56
N SER A 18 -2.45 -12.93 -2.63
CA SER A 18 -1.00 -12.83 -2.67
C SER A 18 -0.51 -11.58 -1.94
N ASP A 19 0.26 -11.78 -0.87
CA ASP A 19 0.91 -10.70 -0.14
C ASP A 19 1.91 -9.96 -1.06
N VAL A 20 1.88 -8.64 -1.02
CA VAL A 20 2.83 -7.77 -1.75
C VAL A 20 3.89 -7.25 -0.78
N ILE A 21 5.16 -7.52 -1.08
CA ILE A 21 6.29 -6.98 -0.33
C ILE A 21 6.69 -5.63 -0.94
N VAL A 22 6.70 -4.57 -0.14
CA VAL A 22 7.06 -3.22 -0.55
C VAL A 22 8.25 -2.72 0.30
N PRO A 23 9.25 -2.04 -0.28
CA PRO A 23 10.33 -1.42 0.50
C PRO A 23 9.78 -0.41 1.51
N ARG A 24 10.33 -0.41 2.73
CA ARG A 24 9.86 0.48 3.81
C ARG A 24 9.87 1.95 3.42
N ASP A 25 10.89 2.40 2.71
CA ASP A 25 11.04 3.79 2.31
C ASP A 25 10.01 4.20 1.23
N GLU A 26 9.57 3.25 0.40
CA GLU A 26 8.46 3.50 -0.55
C GLU A 26 7.12 3.66 0.17
N VAL A 27 6.87 2.83 1.19
CA VAL A 27 5.70 2.95 2.06
C VAL A 27 5.70 4.31 2.77
N HIS A 28 6.84 4.73 3.30
CA HIS A 28 7.00 6.03 3.94
C HIS A 28 6.71 7.18 2.97
N ALA A 29 7.32 7.16 1.79
CA ALA A 29 7.10 8.18 0.76
C ALA A 29 5.64 8.22 0.30
N PHE A 30 4.96 7.06 0.23
CA PHE A 30 3.52 6.99 -0.06
C PHE A 30 2.68 7.67 1.03
N CYS A 31 2.94 7.35 2.31
CA CYS A 31 2.25 7.98 3.44
C CYS A 31 2.41 9.51 3.41
N MET A 32 3.64 9.99 3.18
CA MET A 32 3.94 11.41 3.05
C MET A 32 3.11 12.10 1.96
N ARG A 33 3.05 11.51 0.76
CA ARG A 33 2.23 12.03 -0.34
C ARG A 33 0.75 12.09 0.02
N CYS A 34 0.21 11.05 0.66
CA CYS A 34 -1.19 11.04 1.09
C CYS A 34 -1.50 12.14 2.10
N LEU A 35 -0.67 12.28 3.14
CA LEU A 35 -0.86 13.24 4.22
C LEU A 35 -0.73 14.69 3.74
N GLN A 36 0.29 14.97 2.93
CA GLN A 36 0.46 16.30 2.33
C GLN A 36 -0.66 16.64 1.35
N LYS A 37 -1.17 15.64 0.60
CA LYS A 37 -2.29 15.83 -0.32
C LYS A 37 -3.57 16.31 0.37
N VAL A 38 -3.79 15.89 1.62
CA VAL A 38 -4.92 16.35 2.44
C VAL A 38 -4.61 17.59 3.29
N GLY A 39 -3.45 18.22 3.07
CA GLY A 39 -3.09 19.51 3.67
C GLY A 39 -2.27 19.43 4.95
N ALA A 40 -1.77 18.25 5.35
CA ALA A 40 -0.82 18.18 6.46
C ALA A 40 0.47 18.92 6.11
N VAL A 41 0.94 19.78 7.02
CA VAL A 41 2.27 20.40 6.91
C VAL A 41 3.35 19.32 6.99
N THR A 42 4.51 19.57 6.37
CA THR A 42 5.56 18.54 6.17
C THR A 42 5.99 17.88 7.48
N GLU A 43 6.18 18.66 8.55
CA GLU A 43 6.59 18.13 9.85
C GLU A 43 5.56 17.17 10.47
N HIS A 44 4.26 17.50 10.38
CA HIS A 44 3.19 16.64 10.88
C HIS A 44 2.97 15.42 9.97
N ALA A 45 3.17 15.58 8.67
CA ALA A 45 3.12 14.48 7.72
C ALA A 45 4.23 13.47 8.01
N GLU A 46 5.46 13.93 8.26
CA GLU A 46 6.63 13.09 8.56
C GLU A 46 6.39 12.27 9.83
N ALA A 47 6.05 12.93 10.94
CA ALA A 47 5.81 12.25 12.21
C ALA A 47 4.68 11.19 12.11
N MET A 48 3.62 11.49 11.34
CA MET A 48 2.53 10.54 11.12
C MET A 48 2.94 9.39 10.19
N ALA A 49 3.71 9.67 9.13
CA ALA A 49 4.22 8.65 8.21
C ALA A 49 5.17 7.68 8.94
N GLU A 50 6.08 8.19 9.76
CA GLU A 50 6.96 7.37 10.60
C GLU A 50 6.16 6.46 11.54
N LEU A 51 5.11 6.98 12.20
CA LEU A 51 4.24 6.22 13.09
C LEU A 51 3.52 5.10 12.34
N ILE A 52 2.89 5.42 11.21
CA ILE A 52 2.15 4.46 10.38
C ILE A 52 3.07 3.33 9.92
N VAL A 53 4.25 3.70 9.37
CA VAL A 53 5.24 2.73 8.89
C VAL A 53 5.77 1.86 10.02
N ALA A 54 6.06 2.44 11.19
CA ALA A 54 6.54 1.69 12.33
C ALA A 54 5.50 0.71 12.89
N ALA A 55 4.22 1.11 12.93
CA ALA A 55 3.14 0.22 13.34
C ALA A 55 2.98 -0.95 12.36
N ASP A 56 2.99 -0.67 11.05
CA ASP A 56 2.85 -1.67 10.00
C ASP A 56 4.01 -2.67 10.00
N TYR A 57 5.25 -2.17 10.05
CA TYR A 57 6.46 -3.00 10.07
C TYR A 57 6.56 -3.92 11.30
N ARG A 58 5.93 -3.56 12.42
CA ARG A 58 5.89 -4.34 13.67
C ARG A 58 4.69 -5.30 13.74
N GLY A 59 3.84 -5.34 12.72
CA GLY A 59 2.65 -6.20 12.67
C GLY A 59 1.40 -5.60 13.33
N HIS A 60 1.40 -4.32 13.70
CA HIS A 60 0.22 -3.62 14.22
C HIS A 60 -0.60 -3.00 13.07
N TYR A 61 -1.02 -3.81 12.10
CA TYR A 61 -1.62 -3.35 10.85
C TYR A 61 -2.84 -2.44 11.03
N SER A 62 -3.68 -2.69 12.05
CA SER A 62 -4.85 -1.85 12.39
C SER A 62 -4.48 -0.41 12.78
N HIS A 63 -3.23 -0.17 13.17
CA HIS A 63 -2.67 1.14 13.51
C HIS A 63 -1.63 1.62 12.47
N GLY A 64 -1.35 0.80 11.46
CA GLY A 64 -0.45 1.07 10.35
C GLY A 64 -1.20 1.53 9.10
N LEU A 65 -0.89 0.93 7.95
CA LEU A 65 -1.39 1.39 6.64
C LEU A 65 -2.93 1.38 6.54
N ASN A 66 -3.61 0.53 7.31
CA ASN A 66 -5.07 0.46 7.36
C ASN A 66 -5.74 1.77 7.84
N ARG A 67 -4.97 2.76 8.33
CA ARG A 67 -5.48 4.07 8.73
C ARG A 67 -5.47 5.14 7.63
N LEU A 68 -4.91 4.84 6.45
CA LEU A 68 -4.90 5.78 5.31
C LEU A 68 -6.12 5.65 4.39
N GLY A 69 -6.82 4.52 4.41
CA GLY A 69 -7.89 4.19 3.45
C GLY A 69 -9.31 4.14 4.02
N THR A 70 -9.55 4.69 5.22
CA THR A 70 -10.88 4.69 5.86
C THR A 70 -11.73 5.86 5.42
#